data_AF-A0A955CEW8-F1
#
_entry.id   AF-A0A955CEW8-F1
#
_cell.length_a   1.000
_cell.length_b   1.000
_cell.length_c   1.000
_cell.angle_alpha   90.00
_cell.angle_beta   90.00
_cell.angle_gamma   90.00
#
_symmetry.space_group_name_H-M   'P 1'
#
loop_
_entity.id
_entity.type
_entity.pdbx_description
1 polymer ?
#
loop_
_entity_poly.entity_id
_entity_poly.type
_entity_poly.pdbx_seq_one_letter_code
_entity_poly.pdbx_strand_id
1 'polypeptide(L)'
;MNSMQRRRLARICREAEGYWELGMPLHALRVLYRERPLVYADARGCYLAGECLRELHRYREATIPLRRSLSLIPDDTHVAVALAWCLKRTGMLEQAIETLEDAVEVEPGKAILHYNLACYWSLAQNCRMAFRHLSLALDIDGNLYDFVDEEPDFEPLRRDPRFREILGHYG
;
A
#
# COMPACT_ATOMS: atom_id res chain seq x y z
N MET A 1 18.17 20.56 5.46
CA MET A 1 16.99 21.43 5.69
C MET A 1 17.23 22.31 6.92
N ASN A 2 17.06 23.64 6.81
CA ASN A 2 17.30 24.57 7.93
C ASN A 2 16.13 24.58 8.96
N SER A 3 16.32 25.25 10.10
CA SER A 3 15.33 25.27 11.21
C SER A 3 14.00 25.95 10.84
N MET A 4 14.04 26.96 9.97
CA MET A 4 12.84 27.64 9.47
C MET A 4 12.06 26.73 8.51
N GLN A 5 12.76 26.08 7.59
CA GLN A 5 12.19 25.11 6.64
C GLN A 5 11.54 23.92 7.37
N ARG A 6 12.19 23.37 8.42
CA ARG A 6 11.61 22.30 9.24
C ARG A 6 10.30 22.72 9.91
N ARG A 7 10.25 23.90 10.53
CA ARG A 7 9.03 24.44 11.15
C ARG A 7 7.92 24.68 10.13
N ARG A 8 8.29 25.19 8.95
CA ARG A 8 7.36 25.42 7.84
C ARG A 8 6.75 24.12 7.33
N LEU A 9 7.59 23.11 7.07
CA LEU A 9 7.17 21.78 6.65
C LEU A 9 6.23 21.14 7.67
N ALA A 10 6.59 21.16 8.96
CA ALA A 10 5.76 20.59 10.01
C ALA A 10 4.36 21.22 10.07
N ARG A 11 4.25 22.53 9.81
CA ARG A 11 2.94 23.20 9.69
C ARG A 11 2.16 22.72 8.46
N ILE A 12 2.82 22.61 7.32
CA ILE A 12 2.22 22.15 6.05
C ILE A 12 1.68 20.73 6.20
N CYS A 13 2.48 19.80 6.73
CA CYS A 13 2.04 18.42 6.91
C CYS A 13 0.86 18.31 7.87
N ARG A 14 0.87 19.04 9.00
CA ARG A 14 -0.28 19.06 9.93
C ARG A 14 -1.55 19.64 9.32
N GLU A 15 -1.44 20.73 8.56
CA GLU A 15 -2.59 21.33 7.89
C GLU A 15 -3.16 20.39 6.81
N ALA A 16 -2.28 19.75 6.03
CA ALA A 16 -2.68 18.80 5.01
C ALA A 16 -3.33 17.53 5.62
N GLU A 17 -2.75 16.99 6.68
CA GLU A 17 -3.29 15.84 7.40
C GLU A 17 -4.68 16.14 7.97
N GLY A 18 -4.90 17.33 8.56
CA GLY A 18 -6.23 17.72 9.02
C GLY A 18 -7.26 17.81 7.90
N TYR A 19 -6.89 18.30 6.71
CA TYR A 19 -7.79 18.25 5.55
C TYR A 19 -8.06 16.82 5.07
N TRP A 20 -7.04 15.97 5.10
CA TRP A 20 -7.16 14.57 4.67
C TRP A 20 -8.08 13.79 5.62
N GLU A 21 -7.92 13.92 6.93
CA GLU A 21 -8.80 13.32 7.95
C GLU A 21 -10.26 13.77 7.82
N LEU A 22 -10.51 14.98 7.32
CA LEU A 22 -11.84 15.50 7.04
C LEU A 22 -12.43 15.05 5.68
N GLY A 23 -11.77 14.12 4.98
CA GLY A 23 -12.19 13.66 3.65
C GLY A 23 -12.07 14.74 2.58
N MET A 24 -11.13 15.67 2.74
CA MET A 24 -10.85 16.74 1.77
C MET A 24 -9.48 16.58 1.09
N PRO A 25 -9.21 15.47 0.39
CA PRO A 25 -7.88 15.17 -0.15
C PRO A 25 -7.39 16.18 -1.19
N LEU A 26 -8.30 16.84 -1.93
CA LEU A 26 -7.92 17.91 -2.85
C LEU A 26 -7.39 19.16 -2.12
N HIS A 27 -7.95 19.50 -0.97
CA HIS A 27 -7.47 20.64 -0.16
C HIS A 27 -6.12 20.32 0.48
N ALA A 28 -5.99 19.12 1.05
CA ALA A 28 -4.72 18.60 1.56
C ALA A 28 -3.61 18.64 0.50
N LEU A 29 -3.90 18.13 -0.71
CA LEU A 29 -2.94 18.11 -1.81
C LEU A 29 -2.54 19.53 -2.26
N ARG A 30 -3.49 20.48 -2.29
CA ARG A 30 -3.19 21.90 -2.58
C ARG A 30 -2.24 22.49 -1.54
N VAL A 31 -2.44 22.20 -0.26
CA VAL A 31 -1.54 22.65 0.82
C VAL A 31 -0.14 22.09 0.64
N LEU A 32 -0.02 20.78 0.40
CA LEU A 32 1.26 20.10 0.17
C LEU A 32 1.99 20.68 -1.05
N TYR A 33 1.28 20.87 -2.17
CA TYR A 33 1.91 21.25 -3.43
C TYR A 33 2.32 22.73 -3.53
N ARG A 34 1.86 23.59 -2.61
CA ARG A 34 2.36 24.98 -2.50
C ARG A 34 3.87 25.04 -2.25
N GLU A 35 4.43 24.06 -1.54
CA GLU A 35 5.85 23.98 -1.22
C GLU A 35 6.40 22.62 -1.62
N ARG A 36 6.09 22.19 -2.85
CA ARG A 36 6.45 20.87 -3.37
C ARG A 36 7.92 20.48 -3.14
N PRO A 37 8.94 21.35 -3.35
CA PRO A 37 10.33 20.98 -3.07
C PRO A 37 10.58 20.60 -1.60
N LEU A 38 9.88 21.24 -0.67
CA LEU A 38 10.01 20.99 0.76
C LEU A 38 9.32 19.67 1.15
N VAL A 39 8.14 19.42 0.59
CA VAL A 39 7.39 18.17 0.77
C VAL A 39 8.15 16.98 0.20
N TYR A 40 8.74 17.11 -0.98
CA TYR A 40 9.51 16.03 -1.63
C TYR A 40 10.89 15.75 -0.99
N ALA A 41 11.27 16.56 0.01
CA ALA A 41 12.44 16.33 0.86
C ALA A 41 12.10 15.62 2.18
N ASP A 42 10.83 15.28 2.40
CA ASP A 42 10.32 14.69 3.65
C ASP A 42 9.44 13.47 3.37
N ALA A 43 9.73 12.37 4.05
CA ALA A 43 9.01 11.11 3.84
C ALA A 43 7.52 11.26 4.17
N ARG A 44 7.19 11.83 5.33
CA ARG A 44 5.80 12.02 5.77
C ARG A 44 5.02 12.90 4.79
N GLY A 45 5.59 14.02 4.36
CA GLY A 45 4.96 14.89 3.36
C GLY A 45 4.71 14.19 2.03
N CYS A 46 5.66 13.36 1.59
CA CYS A 46 5.48 12.51 0.41
C CYS A 46 4.36 11.48 0.62
N TYR A 47 4.34 10.77 1.74
CA TYR A 47 3.30 9.81 2.07
C TYR A 47 1.89 10.45 2.05
N LEU A 48 1.72 11.58 2.75
CA LEU A 48 0.44 12.33 2.75
C LEU A 48 0.00 12.73 1.34
N ALA A 49 0.92 13.18 0.49
CA ALA A 49 0.59 13.50 -0.91
C ALA A 49 0.16 12.26 -1.69
N GLY A 50 0.81 11.12 -1.44
CA GLY A 50 0.46 9.81 -1.98
C GLY A 50 -0.96 9.37 -1.60
N GLU A 51 -1.31 9.43 -0.31
CA GLU A 51 -2.65 9.09 0.17
C GLU A 51 -3.73 10.02 -0.39
N CYS A 52 -3.48 11.33 -0.42
CA CYS A 52 -4.42 12.27 -1.03
C CYS A 52 -4.68 11.94 -2.51
N LEU A 53 -3.65 11.54 -3.25
CA LEU A 53 -3.80 11.13 -4.66
C LEU A 53 -4.51 9.78 -4.80
N ARG A 54 -4.30 8.84 -3.87
CA ARG A 54 -5.01 7.55 -3.81
C ARG A 54 -6.51 7.76 -3.64
N GLU A 55 -6.92 8.60 -2.68
CA GLU A 55 -8.33 8.93 -2.44
C GLU A 55 -8.97 9.67 -3.61
N LEU A 56 -8.20 10.48 -4.33
CA LEU A 56 -8.66 11.13 -5.55
C LEU A 56 -8.67 10.20 -6.77
N HIS A 57 -8.40 8.91 -6.58
CA HIS A 57 -8.28 7.89 -7.63
C HIS A 57 -7.20 8.19 -8.70
N ARG A 58 -6.23 9.05 -8.37
CA ARG A 58 -5.11 9.45 -9.23
C ARG A 58 -3.92 8.52 -9.03
N TYR A 59 -4.15 7.22 -9.17
CA TYR A 59 -3.21 6.15 -8.77
C TYR A 59 -1.84 6.28 -9.42
N ARG A 60 -1.78 6.58 -10.72
CA ARG A 60 -0.51 6.73 -11.44
C ARG A 60 0.32 7.89 -10.88
N GLU A 61 -0.32 9.00 -10.54
CA GLU A 61 0.36 10.14 -9.94
C GLU A 61 0.78 9.86 -8.49
N ALA A 62 -0.01 9.09 -7.74
CA ALA A 62 0.31 8.69 -6.37
C ALA A 62 1.62 7.89 -6.26
N THR A 63 1.97 7.12 -7.30
CA THR A 63 3.24 6.37 -7.31
C THR A 63 4.48 7.27 -7.15
N ILE A 64 4.43 8.52 -7.61
CA ILE A 64 5.58 9.43 -7.60
C ILE A 64 5.96 9.84 -6.17
N PRO A 65 5.08 10.47 -5.37
CA PRO A 65 5.41 10.78 -3.99
C PRO A 65 5.55 9.52 -3.12
N LEU A 66 4.81 8.42 -3.37
CA LEU A 66 4.98 7.18 -2.59
C LEU A 66 6.36 6.55 -2.80
N ARG A 67 6.85 6.44 -4.05
CA ARG A 67 8.24 6.02 -4.33
C ARG A 67 9.25 6.94 -3.66
N ARG A 68 8.99 8.26 -3.64
CA ARG A 68 9.86 9.21 -2.95
C ARG A 68 9.88 8.97 -1.44
N SER A 69 8.71 8.76 -0.82
CA SER A 69 8.59 8.44 0.60
C SER A 69 9.39 7.19 0.95
N LEU A 70 9.18 6.11 0.20
CA LEU A 70 9.89 4.85 0.41
C LEU A 70 11.40 5.00 0.16
N SER A 71 11.84 5.81 -0.80
CA SER A 71 13.28 6.07 -1.00
C SER A 71 13.95 6.82 0.17
N LEU A 72 13.15 7.54 0.98
CA LEU A 72 13.64 8.28 2.15
C LEU A 72 13.60 7.41 3.41
N ILE A 73 12.65 6.49 3.51
CA ILE A 73 12.53 5.50 4.57
C ILE A 73 12.21 4.14 3.92
N PRO A 74 13.24 3.37 3.52
CA PRO A 74 13.06 2.11 2.77
C PRO A 74 12.26 1.04 3.52
N ASP A 75 12.34 1.06 4.84
CA ASP A 75 11.75 0.04 5.72
C ASP A 75 10.29 0.36 6.10
N ASP A 76 9.69 1.42 5.54
CA ASP A 76 8.30 1.79 5.83
C ASP A 76 7.31 0.92 5.05
N THR A 77 6.90 -0.18 5.66
CA THR A 77 5.99 -1.16 5.05
C THR A 77 4.59 -0.60 4.81
N HIS A 78 4.16 0.46 5.52
CA HIS A 78 2.89 1.13 5.23
C HIS A 78 2.94 1.85 3.89
N VAL A 79 4.05 2.56 3.62
CA VAL A 79 4.29 3.21 2.33
C VAL A 79 4.43 2.17 1.22
N ALA A 80 5.10 1.04 1.48
CA ALA A 80 5.24 -0.05 0.51
C ALA A 80 3.87 -0.61 0.09
N VAL A 81 2.96 -0.88 1.05
CA VAL A 81 1.58 -1.31 0.76
C VAL A 81 0.83 -0.26 -0.06
N ALA A 82 0.93 1.02 0.33
CA ALA A 82 0.28 2.09 -0.40
C ALA A 82 0.79 2.21 -1.85
N LEU A 83 2.10 2.07 -2.06
CA LEU A 83 2.72 2.09 -3.38
C LEU A 83 2.28 0.89 -4.22
N ALA A 84 2.38 -0.32 -3.67
CA ALA A 84 2.04 -1.55 -4.36
C ALA A 84 0.57 -1.58 -4.81
N TRP A 85 -0.34 -1.11 -3.96
CA TRP A 85 -1.75 -0.99 -4.31
C TRP A 85 -2.00 0.00 -5.47
N CYS A 86 -1.24 1.12 -5.53
CA CYS A 86 -1.31 2.02 -6.67
C CYS A 86 -0.79 1.36 -7.95
N LEU A 87 0.37 0.69 -7.85
CA LEU A 87 1.01 -0.01 -8.95
C LEU A 87 0.07 -1.05 -9.56
N LYS A 88 -0.56 -1.89 -8.72
CA LYS A 88 -1.59 -2.87 -9.11
C LYS A 88 -2.72 -2.22 -9.90
N ARG A 89 -3.30 -1.12 -9.40
CA ARG A 89 -4.40 -0.41 -10.11
C ARG A 89 -3.97 0.31 -11.38
N THR A 90 -2.67 0.47 -11.60
CA THR A 90 -2.12 1.03 -12.83
C THR A 90 -1.56 -0.03 -13.79
N GLY A 91 -1.83 -1.31 -13.52
CA GLY A 91 -1.39 -2.43 -14.37
C GLY A 91 0.10 -2.77 -14.26
N MET A 92 0.78 -2.26 -13.23
CA MET A 92 2.21 -2.50 -12.98
C MET A 92 2.35 -3.61 -11.93
N LEU A 93 1.75 -4.78 -12.22
CA LEU A 93 1.55 -5.84 -11.24
C LEU A 93 2.88 -6.44 -10.75
N GLU A 94 3.85 -6.61 -11.65
CA GLU A 94 5.18 -7.14 -11.32
C GLU A 94 5.89 -6.22 -10.33
N GLN A 95 5.88 -4.91 -10.58
CA GLN A 95 6.48 -3.93 -9.66
C GLN A 95 5.73 -3.87 -8.31
N ALA A 96 4.42 -4.12 -8.31
CA ALA A 96 3.63 -4.17 -7.08
C ALA A 96 4.05 -5.37 -6.21
N ILE A 97 4.26 -6.53 -6.85
CA ILE A 97 4.75 -7.75 -6.20
C ILE A 97 6.16 -7.52 -5.64
N GLU A 98 7.10 -7.05 -6.46
CA GLU A 98 8.48 -6.75 -6.04
C GLU A 98 8.51 -5.81 -4.81
N THR A 99 7.70 -4.74 -4.85
CA THR A 99 7.60 -3.78 -3.73
C THR A 99 7.13 -4.44 -2.42
N LEU A 100 6.23 -5.43 -2.50
CA LEU A 100 5.75 -6.14 -1.32
C LEU A 100 6.68 -7.26 -0.88
N GLU A 101 7.40 -7.90 -1.80
CA GLU A 101 8.43 -8.88 -1.47
C GLU A 101 9.56 -8.22 -0.66
N ASP A 102 10.04 -7.06 -1.10
CA ASP A 102 11.00 -6.24 -0.33
C ASP A 102 10.46 -5.91 1.06
N ALA A 103 9.18 -5.50 1.17
CA ALA A 103 8.55 -5.19 2.44
C ALA A 103 8.41 -6.40 3.38
N VAL A 104 8.22 -7.60 2.83
CA VAL A 104 8.18 -8.87 3.60
C VAL A 104 9.56 -9.22 4.15
N GLU A 105 10.64 -8.88 3.46
CA GLU A 105 12.00 -9.07 4.02
C GLU A 105 12.22 -8.20 5.26
N VAL A 106 11.60 -7.02 5.32
CA VAL A 106 11.67 -6.10 6.46
C VAL A 106 10.75 -6.54 7.61
N GLU A 107 9.47 -6.83 7.33
CA GLU A 107 8.48 -7.24 8.34
C GLU A 107 7.78 -8.56 7.95
N PRO A 108 8.43 -9.72 8.10
CA PRO A 108 7.88 -11.01 7.68
C PRO A 108 6.64 -11.44 8.47
N GLY A 109 6.41 -10.87 9.66
CA GLY A 109 5.26 -11.17 10.51
C GLY A 109 4.02 -10.33 10.22
N LYS A 110 4.01 -9.51 9.16
CA LYS A 110 2.90 -8.60 8.87
C LYS A 110 1.90 -9.23 7.89
N ALA A 111 0.80 -9.78 8.44
CA ALA A 111 -0.25 -10.47 7.70
C ALA A 111 -0.71 -9.75 6.43
N ILE A 112 -0.92 -8.43 6.50
CA ILE A 112 -1.41 -7.63 5.36
C ILE A 112 -0.45 -7.61 4.17
N LEU A 113 0.87 -7.79 4.38
CA LEU A 113 1.83 -7.90 3.28
C LEU A 113 1.63 -9.21 2.52
N HIS A 114 1.51 -10.32 3.25
CA HIS A 114 1.22 -11.62 2.68
C HIS A 114 -0.16 -11.68 2.03
N TYR A 115 -1.19 -11.07 2.63
CA TYR A 115 -2.52 -11.00 2.03
C TYR A 115 -2.50 -10.29 0.66
N ASN A 116 -1.85 -9.12 0.57
CA ASN A 116 -1.72 -8.40 -0.69
C ASN A 116 -0.86 -9.17 -1.71
N LEU A 117 0.23 -9.82 -1.29
CA LEU A 117 0.99 -10.70 -2.17
C LEU A 117 0.16 -11.87 -2.69
N ALA A 118 -0.70 -12.47 -1.85
CA ALA A 118 -1.60 -13.53 -2.27
C ALA A 118 -2.56 -13.05 -3.37
N CYS A 119 -3.16 -11.88 -3.18
CA CYS A 119 -4.01 -11.21 -4.17
C CYS A 119 -3.25 -10.98 -5.48
N TYR A 120 -2.03 -10.43 -5.41
CA TYR A 120 -1.29 -10.02 -6.61
C TYR A 120 -0.73 -11.24 -7.37
N TRP A 121 -0.29 -12.27 -6.66
CA TRP A 121 0.10 -13.54 -7.27
C TRP A 121 -1.08 -14.30 -7.88
N SER A 122 -2.27 -14.18 -7.29
CA SER A 122 -3.51 -14.70 -7.87
C SER A 122 -3.81 -14.03 -9.22
N LEU A 123 -3.74 -12.69 -9.27
CA LEU A 123 -3.91 -11.94 -10.52
C LEU A 123 -2.83 -12.27 -11.56
N ALA A 124 -1.60 -12.53 -11.12
CA ALA A 124 -0.51 -12.99 -11.97
C ALA A 124 -0.62 -14.48 -12.38
N GLN A 125 -1.72 -15.17 -11.99
CA GLN A 125 -1.99 -16.58 -12.24
C GLN A 125 -0.93 -17.54 -11.68
N ASN A 126 -0.12 -17.08 -10.72
CA ASN A 126 0.84 -17.91 -10.01
C ASN A 126 0.19 -18.50 -8.75
N CYS A 127 -0.68 -19.48 -8.96
CA CYS A 127 -1.48 -20.07 -7.87
C CYS A 127 -0.60 -20.61 -6.73
N ARG A 128 0.61 -21.11 -7.05
CA ARG A 128 1.54 -21.63 -6.03
C ARG A 128 1.96 -20.55 -5.03
N MET A 129 2.39 -19.38 -5.53
CA MET A 129 2.78 -18.26 -4.67
C MET A 129 1.56 -17.64 -3.98
N ALA A 130 0.43 -17.55 -4.70
CA ALA A 130 -0.81 -17.03 -4.15
C ALA A 130 -1.26 -17.82 -2.92
N PHE A 131 -1.34 -19.15 -3.02
CA PHE A 131 -1.70 -20.02 -1.91
C PHE A 131 -0.70 -19.97 -0.76
N ARG A 132 0.60 -19.95 -1.04
CA ARG A 132 1.64 -19.84 -0.01
C ARG A 132 1.43 -18.59 0.84
N HIS A 133 1.23 -17.44 0.21
CA HIS A 133 1.05 -16.18 0.91
C HIS A 133 -0.33 -16.06 1.56
N LEU A 134 -1.38 -16.65 0.97
CA LEU A 134 -2.70 -16.69 1.58
C LEU A 134 -2.67 -17.47 2.90
N SER A 135 -2.09 -18.67 2.91
CA SER A 135 -1.94 -19.46 4.14
C SER A 135 -1.13 -18.71 5.19
N LEU A 136 0.02 -18.13 4.83
CA LEU A 136 0.82 -17.32 5.77
C LEU A 136 0.03 -16.13 6.35
N ALA A 137 -0.77 -15.45 5.53
CA ALA A 137 -1.57 -14.33 6.00
C ALA A 137 -2.62 -14.78 7.03
N LEU A 138 -3.33 -15.88 6.76
CA LEU A 138 -4.35 -16.44 7.64
C LEU A 138 -3.77 -17.08 8.91
N ASP A 139 -2.56 -17.67 8.82
CA ASP A 139 -1.83 -18.18 9.99
C ASP A 139 -1.43 -17.05 10.95
N ILE A 140 -1.07 -15.88 10.42
CA ILE A 140 -0.69 -14.72 11.23
C ILE A 140 -1.94 -13.99 11.78
N ASP A 141 -2.94 -13.78 10.93
CA ASP A 141 -4.19 -13.12 11.29
C ASP A 141 -5.40 -13.82 10.65
N GLY A 142 -6.03 -14.70 11.42
CA GLY A 142 -7.20 -15.46 10.98
C GLY A 142 -8.42 -14.58 10.66
N ASN A 143 -8.50 -13.34 11.18
CA ASN A 143 -9.61 -12.43 10.84
C ASN A 143 -9.59 -12.03 9.36
N LEU A 144 -8.47 -12.23 8.66
CA LEU A 144 -8.40 -11.99 7.24
C LEU A 144 -9.27 -12.95 6.42
N TYR A 145 -9.67 -14.09 7.00
CA TYR A 145 -10.55 -15.08 6.39
C TYR A 145 -11.85 -14.44 5.87
N ASP A 146 -12.45 -13.56 6.66
CA ASP A 146 -13.74 -12.92 6.36
C ASP A 146 -13.70 -12.11 5.05
N PHE A 147 -12.52 -11.65 4.62
CA PHE A 147 -12.36 -10.87 3.40
C PHE A 147 -12.07 -11.73 2.16
N VAL A 148 -11.67 -13.00 2.32
CA VAL A 148 -11.18 -13.81 1.20
C VAL A 148 -12.28 -14.11 0.18
N ASP A 149 -13.48 -14.44 0.65
CA ASP A 149 -14.63 -14.76 -0.21
C ASP A 149 -15.17 -13.54 -0.96
N GLU A 150 -14.99 -12.33 -0.42
CA GLU A 150 -15.43 -11.08 -1.04
C GLU A 150 -14.36 -10.46 -1.95
N GLU A 151 -13.09 -10.83 -1.79
CA GLU A 151 -11.98 -10.24 -2.53
C GLU A 151 -11.95 -10.75 -3.99
N PRO A 152 -12.19 -9.88 -4.99
CA PRO A 152 -12.20 -10.26 -6.40
C PRO A 152 -10.83 -10.69 -6.92
N ASP A 153 -9.73 -10.26 -6.30
CA ASP A 153 -8.38 -10.65 -6.72
C ASP A 153 -8.17 -12.17 -6.62
N PHE A 154 -8.96 -12.89 -5.83
CA PHE A 154 -8.94 -14.35 -5.74
C PHE A 154 -9.84 -15.09 -6.74
N GLU A 155 -10.59 -14.39 -7.60
CA GLU A 155 -11.43 -15.03 -8.64
C GLU A 155 -10.66 -16.08 -9.49
N PRO A 156 -9.38 -15.86 -9.89
CA PRO A 156 -8.60 -16.88 -10.59
C PRO A 156 -8.43 -18.19 -9.81
N LEU A 157 -8.44 -18.16 -8.47
CA LEU A 157 -8.22 -19.32 -7.61
C LEU A 157 -9.50 -20.07 -7.24
N ARG A 158 -10.68 -19.45 -7.33
CA ARG A 158 -11.94 -20.02 -6.81
C ARG A 158 -12.33 -21.38 -7.39
N ARG A 159 -11.85 -21.69 -8.60
CA ARG A 159 -12.08 -22.99 -9.28
C ARG A 159 -11.08 -24.07 -8.89
N ASP A 160 -9.97 -23.70 -8.27
CA ASP A 160 -8.95 -24.63 -7.80
C ASP A 160 -9.42 -25.29 -6.49
N PRO A 161 -9.49 -26.62 -6.41
CA PRO A 161 -9.92 -27.31 -5.19
C PRO A 161 -9.10 -26.93 -3.95
N ARG A 162 -7.81 -26.61 -4.12
CA ARG A 162 -6.90 -26.22 -3.03
C ARG A 162 -7.34 -24.93 -2.35
N PHE A 163 -8.02 -24.03 -3.07
CA PHE A 163 -8.51 -22.79 -2.48
C PHE A 163 -9.55 -23.08 -1.39
N ARG A 164 -10.49 -24.00 -1.66
CA ARG A 164 -11.48 -24.43 -0.65
C ARG A 164 -10.84 -25.22 0.49
N GLU A 165 -9.84 -26.03 0.19
CA GLU A 165 -9.08 -26.77 1.21
C GLU A 165 -8.40 -25.82 2.20
N ILE A 166 -7.68 -24.81 1.68
CA ILE A 166 -7.05 -23.77 2.50
C ILE A 166 -8.09 -23.08 3.38
N LEU A 167 -9.20 -22.61 2.80
CA LEU A 167 -10.23 -21.91 3.56
C LEU A 167 -10.93 -22.80 4.60
N GLY A 168 -11.10 -24.09 4.32
CA GLY A 168 -11.66 -25.05 5.27
C GLY A 168 -10.81 -25.27 6.53
N HIS A 169 -9.55 -24.82 6.56
CA HIS A 169 -8.71 -24.87 7.75
C HIS A 169 -8.94 -23.70 8.71
N TYR A 170 -9.55 -22.61 8.26
CA TYR A 170 -9.71 -21.36 9.04
C TYR A 170 -11.18 -20.97 9.28
N GLY A 171 -12.14 -21.64 8.61
CA GLY A 171 -13.59 -21.44 8.78
C GLY A 171 -14.27 -22.37 9.78
#